data_AF-A0A964MVC8-F1
#
_entry.id   AF-A0A964MVC8-F1
#
_cell.length_a   1.000
_cell.length_b   1.000
_cell.length_c   1.000
_cell.angle_alpha   90.00
_cell.angle_beta   90.00
_cell.angle_gamma   90.00
#
_symmetry.space_group_name_H-M   'P 1'
#
loop_
_entity.id
_entity.type
_entity.pdbx_description
1 polymer ?
#
loop_
_entity_poly.entity_id
_entity_poly.type
_entity_poly.pdbx_seq_one_letter_code
_entity_poly.pdbx_strand_id
1 'polypeptide(L)'
;MRHILKIHRSLQGRIPDTDHGFTIKSFNPATDKQAWLDLNNAIFINHPNQGNWVIQDLENRMLEPWFDPKGFFLAVEGGELIGTCWTKIHHGLVNQAPVGELYVVGTDP
;
A
#
# COMPACT_ATOMS: atom_id res chain seq x y z
N MET A 1 -16.65 -1.52 -24.66
CA MET A 1 -16.26 -2.87 -24.17
C MET A 1 -15.07 -2.73 -23.25
N ARG A 2 -15.08 -3.36 -22.07
CA ARG A 2 -13.94 -3.37 -21.14
C ARG A 2 -13.04 -4.56 -21.49
N HIS A 3 -11.76 -4.31 -21.74
CA HIS A 3 -10.76 -5.36 -21.88
C HIS A 3 -10.05 -5.55 -20.53
N ILE A 4 -9.95 -6.79 -20.07
CA ILE A 4 -9.22 -7.15 -18.85
C ILE A 4 -7.98 -7.91 -19.27
N LEU A 5 -6.80 -7.35 -18.99
CA LEU A 5 -5.53 -8.04 -19.12
C LEU A 5 -5.27 -8.84 -17.84
N LYS A 6 -4.98 -10.13 -17.99
CA LYS A 6 -4.56 -11.00 -16.87
C LYS A 6 -3.06 -11.23 -16.99
N ILE A 7 -2.30 -10.70 -16.04
CA ILE A 7 -0.85 -10.85 -15.96
C ILE A 7 -0.56 -11.80 -14.79
N HIS A 8 0.37 -12.74 -14.96
CA HIS A 8 0.80 -13.65 -13.90
C HIS A 8 2.33 -13.70 -13.81
N ARG A 9 2.84 -13.94 -12.61
CA ARG A 9 4.27 -14.19 -12.33
C ARG A 9 4.39 -15.35 -11.33
N SER A 10 5.40 -16.20 -11.50
CA SER A 10 5.71 -17.23 -10.50
C SER A 10 6.22 -16.58 -9.22
N LEU A 11 5.80 -17.10 -8.06
CA LEU A 11 6.31 -16.70 -6.74
C LEU A 11 7.70 -17.28 -6.43
N GLN A 12 8.13 -18.29 -7.18
CA GLN A 12 9.43 -18.96 -7.01
C GLN A 12 10.49 -18.42 -7.98
N GLY A 13 10.08 -17.61 -8.96
CA GLY A 13 11.01 -17.00 -9.92
C GLY A 13 11.83 -15.87 -9.30
N ARG A 14 13.09 -15.74 -9.72
CA ARG A 14 13.92 -14.59 -9.33
C ARG A 14 13.26 -13.29 -9.78
N ILE A 15 13.15 -12.33 -8.86
CA ILE A 15 12.80 -10.96 -9.18
C ILE A 15 14.09 -10.27 -9.65
N PRO A 16 14.12 -9.65 -10.84
CA PRO A 16 15.27 -8.88 -11.28
C PRO A 16 15.59 -7.79 -10.25
N ASP A 17 16.83 -7.75 -9.80
CA ASP A 17 17.32 -6.64 -9.00
C ASP A 17 17.24 -5.38 -9.87
N THR A 18 16.71 -4.30 -9.31
CA THR A 18 16.59 -3.02 -9.99
C THR A 18 17.22 -1.99 -9.08
N ASP A 19 18.26 -1.31 -9.53
CA ASP A 19 18.87 -0.23 -8.74
C ASP A 19 17.84 0.88 -8.56
N HIS A 20 17.65 1.30 -7.31
CA HIS A 20 16.72 2.36 -6.96
C HIS A 20 17.34 3.31 -5.94
N GLY A 21 17.07 4.61 -6.09
CA GLY A 21 17.55 5.66 -5.17
C GLY A 21 16.79 5.74 -3.84
N PHE A 22 15.70 4.97 -3.71
CA PHE A 22 14.86 4.93 -2.51
C PHE A 22 15.20 3.74 -1.61
N THR A 23 14.74 3.84 -0.35
CA THR A 23 14.71 2.73 0.61
C THR A 23 13.27 2.33 0.89
N ILE A 24 13.05 1.10 1.31
CA ILE A 24 11.73 0.64 1.75
C ILE A 24 11.75 0.46 3.28
N LYS A 25 10.79 1.07 3.96
CA LYS A 25 10.53 0.84 5.39
C LYS A 25 9.08 0.44 5.63
N SER A 26 8.80 -0.19 6.77
CA SER A 26 7.43 -0.38 7.24
C SER A 26 6.90 0.92 7.86
N PHE A 27 5.59 1.11 7.75
CA PHE A 27 4.85 2.24 8.31
C PHE A 27 4.95 2.27 9.84
N ASN A 28 5.26 3.44 10.38
CA ASN A 28 5.22 3.70 11.81
C ASN A 28 3.98 4.55 12.18
N PRO A 29 2.98 3.98 12.87
CA PRO A 29 1.78 4.69 13.34
C PRO A 29 2.03 5.98 14.13
N ALA A 30 3.18 6.09 14.80
CA ALA A 30 3.49 7.25 15.63
C ALA A 30 4.00 8.45 14.80
N THR A 31 4.62 8.21 13.65
CA THR A 31 5.37 9.26 12.91
C THR A 31 4.92 9.44 11.47
N ASP A 32 4.38 8.40 10.83
CA ASP A 32 4.23 8.39 9.36
C ASP A 32 2.82 8.77 8.88
N LYS A 33 1.83 8.88 9.79
CA LYS A 33 0.42 9.10 9.44
C LYS A 33 0.20 10.32 8.54
N GLN A 34 0.75 11.47 8.91
CA GLN A 34 0.50 12.71 8.18
C GLN A 34 1.17 12.69 6.80
N ALA A 35 2.46 12.34 6.75
CA ALA A 35 3.20 12.26 5.48
C ALA A 35 2.56 11.25 4.51
N TRP A 36 2.08 10.11 5.02
CA TRP A 36 1.36 9.15 4.20
C TRP A 36 0.02 9.70 3.69
N LEU A 37 -0.74 10.41 4.54
CA LEU A 37 -2.04 10.98 4.16
C LEU A 37 -1.89 12.03 3.05
N ASP A 38 -0.87 12.88 3.16
CA ASP A 38 -0.56 13.91 2.17
C ASP A 38 -0.22 13.27 0.81
N LEU A 39 0.66 12.26 0.81
CA LEU A 39 0.98 11.50 -0.40
C LEU A 39 -0.25 10.78 -0.96
N ASN A 40 -1.02 10.06 -0.14
CA ASN A 40 -2.21 9.34 -0.62
C ASN A 40 -3.21 10.29 -1.30
N ASN A 41 -3.40 11.48 -0.74
CA ASN A 41 -4.30 12.48 -1.33
C ASN A 41 -3.74 13.07 -2.62
N ALA A 42 -2.43 13.20 -2.77
CA ALA A 42 -1.79 13.58 -4.04
C ALA A 42 -1.97 12.49 -5.12
N ILE A 43 -1.66 11.23 -4.79
CA ILE A 43 -1.79 10.06 -5.68
C ILE A 43 -3.23 9.95 -6.20
N PHE A 44 -4.20 10.11 -5.32
CA PHE A 44 -5.61 9.83 -5.59
C PHE A 44 -6.47 11.09 -5.72
N ILE A 45 -5.88 12.24 -6.06
CA ILE A 45 -6.58 13.54 -6.11
C ILE A 45 -7.87 13.53 -6.96
N ASN A 46 -7.90 12.72 -8.02
CA ASN A 46 -9.06 12.57 -8.91
C ASN A 46 -9.88 11.30 -8.64
N HIS A 47 -9.59 10.54 -7.58
CA HIS A 47 -10.27 9.28 -7.28
C HIS A 47 -11.40 9.49 -6.26
N PRO A 48 -12.66 9.17 -6.63
CA PRO A 48 -13.84 9.53 -5.83
C PRO A 48 -13.88 8.91 -4.42
N ASN A 49 -13.25 7.75 -4.23
CA ASN A 49 -13.33 6.98 -2.97
C ASN A 49 -11.99 6.80 -2.26
N GLN A 50 -10.88 7.28 -2.85
CA GLN A 50 -9.52 7.04 -2.34
C GLN A 50 -8.72 8.33 -2.19
N GLY A 51 -9.16 9.42 -2.84
CA GLY A 51 -8.68 10.77 -2.58
C GLY A 51 -9.40 11.41 -1.40
N ASN A 52 -8.80 12.49 -0.89
CA ASN A 52 -9.34 13.33 0.18
C ASN A 52 -9.63 12.59 1.49
N TRP A 53 -8.83 11.58 1.83
CA TRP A 53 -8.87 11.00 3.16
C TRP A 53 -8.43 12.04 4.19
N VAL A 54 -9.09 12.02 5.35
CA VAL A 54 -8.63 12.73 6.54
C VAL A 54 -7.96 11.76 7.51
N ILE A 55 -7.31 12.30 8.56
CA ILE A 55 -6.60 11.48 9.54
C ILE A 55 -7.50 10.41 10.17
N GLN A 56 -8.78 10.72 10.40
CA GLN A 56 -9.74 9.80 10.97
C GLN A 56 -10.01 8.59 10.06
N ASP A 57 -9.98 8.76 8.74
CA ASP A 57 -10.16 7.64 7.81
C ASP A 57 -9.01 6.64 7.95
N LEU A 58 -7.78 7.14 8.02
CA LEU A 58 -6.60 6.30 8.25
C LEU A 58 -6.66 5.62 9.63
N GLU A 59 -6.97 6.37 10.69
CA GLU A 59 -7.06 5.83 12.05
C GLU A 59 -8.15 4.74 12.17
N ASN A 60 -9.28 4.91 11.49
CA ASN A 60 -10.32 3.89 11.42
C ASN A 60 -9.82 2.61 10.76
N ARG A 61 -9.04 2.68 9.66
CA ARG A 61 -8.41 1.48 9.08
C ARG A 61 -7.37 0.86 10.00
N MET A 62 -6.63 1.67 10.76
CA MET A 62 -5.62 1.16 11.71
C MET A 62 -6.24 0.41 12.90
N LEU A 63 -7.52 0.64 13.20
CA LEU A 63 -8.27 -0.08 14.23
C LEU A 63 -8.86 -1.41 13.74
N GLU A 64 -8.84 -1.66 12.44
CA GLU A 64 -9.35 -2.90 11.89
C GLU A 64 -8.46 -4.10 12.29
N PRO A 65 -9.05 -5.29 12.54
CA PRO A 65 -8.30 -6.46 13.00
C PRO A 65 -7.30 -7.01 11.97
N TRP A 66 -7.42 -6.60 10.70
CA TRP A 66 -6.50 -6.99 9.64
C TRP A 66 -5.31 -6.02 9.50
N PHE A 67 -5.31 -4.89 10.20
CA PHE A 67 -4.22 -3.93 10.11
C PHE A 67 -2.93 -4.51 10.67
N ASP A 68 -1.87 -4.49 9.85
CA ASP A 68 -0.51 -4.80 10.26
C ASP A 68 0.44 -3.72 9.71
N PRO A 69 1.08 -2.90 10.58
CA PRO A 69 2.05 -1.90 10.11
C PRO A 69 3.25 -2.53 9.39
N LYS A 70 3.57 -3.81 9.65
CA LYS A 70 4.64 -4.52 8.94
C LYS A 70 4.28 -4.84 7.49
N GLY A 71 2.98 -4.98 7.19
CA GLY A 71 2.45 -5.15 5.84
C GLY A 71 2.20 -3.84 5.10
N PHE A 72 2.60 -2.70 5.66
CA PHE A 72 2.37 -1.38 5.11
C PHE A 72 3.71 -0.74 4.76
N PHE A 73 4.09 -0.82 3.49
CA PHE A 73 5.42 -0.43 3.01
C PHE A 73 5.44 0.98 2.46
N LEU A 74 6.52 1.69 2.76
CA LEU A 74 6.77 3.08 2.40
C LEU A 74 8.09 3.16 1.63
N ALA A 75 8.07 3.77 0.45
CA ALA A 75 9.28 4.08 -0.32
C ALA A 75 9.75 5.50 0.01
N VAL A 76 11.02 5.64 0.42
CA VAL A 76 11.60 6.91 0.87
C VAL A 76 12.87 7.23 0.10
N GLU A 77 12.91 8.39 -0.54
CA GLU A 77 14.06 8.93 -1.27
C GLU A 77 14.40 10.32 -0.72
N GLY A 78 15.67 10.56 -0.38
CA GLY A 78 16.09 11.87 0.17
C GLY A 78 15.41 12.29 1.48
N GLY A 79 14.71 11.37 2.17
CA GLY A 79 13.90 11.66 3.36
C GLY A 79 12.42 11.93 3.07
N GLU A 80 12.02 11.98 1.80
CA GLU A 80 10.64 12.19 1.38
C GLU A 80 9.96 10.87 1.01
N LEU A 81 8.66 10.77 1.30
CA LEU A 81 7.85 9.61 0.96
C LEU A 81 7.40 9.72 -0.50
N ILE A 82 7.89 8.82 -1.36
CA ILE A 82 7.62 8.85 -2.80
C ILE A 82 6.67 7.72 -3.26
N GLY A 83 6.29 6.84 -2.35
CA GLY A 83 5.42 5.71 -2.70
C GLY A 83 4.98 4.87 -1.52
N THR A 84 3.92 4.11 -1.74
CA THR A 84 3.27 3.30 -0.72
C THR A 84 2.76 1.98 -1.31
N CYS A 85 2.86 0.91 -0.52
CA CYS A 85 2.21 -0.36 -0.79
C CYS A 85 1.67 -0.91 0.53
N TRP A 86 0.38 -0.72 0.77
CA TRP A 86 -0.34 -1.25 1.91
C TRP A 86 -0.97 -2.60 1.56
N THR A 87 -0.55 -3.65 2.24
CA THR A 87 -1.07 -5.00 2.06
C THR A 87 -2.12 -5.36 3.12
N LYS A 88 -3.02 -6.28 2.75
CA LYS A 88 -4.02 -6.87 3.63
C LYS A 88 -4.03 -8.38 3.44
N ILE A 89 -4.08 -9.14 4.53
CA ILE A 89 -4.15 -10.62 4.48
C ILE A 89 -5.55 -11.07 4.91
N HIS A 90 -6.22 -11.81 4.03
CA HIS A 90 -7.52 -12.42 4.28
C HIS A 90 -7.35 -13.84 4.82
N HIS A 91 -7.55 -14.02 6.13
CA HIS A 91 -7.45 -15.33 6.79
C HIS A 91 -8.77 -16.12 6.83
N GLY A 92 -9.92 -15.45 6.60
CA GLY A 92 -11.26 -16.03 6.84
C GLY A 92 -11.86 -16.84 5.69
N LEU A 93 -11.09 -17.22 4.68
CA LEU A 93 -11.63 -17.95 3.52
C LEU A 93 -11.75 -19.44 3.83
N VAL A 94 -12.99 -19.95 3.89
CA VAL A 94 -13.29 -21.35 4.23
C VAL A 94 -12.63 -22.30 3.22
N ASN A 95 -11.90 -23.29 3.74
CA ASN A 95 -11.17 -24.31 2.96
C ASN A 95 -10.17 -23.74 1.95
N GLN A 96 -9.63 -22.54 2.19
CA GLN A 96 -8.64 -21.90 1.32
C GLN A 96 -7.44 -21.40 2.11
N ALA A 97 -6.28 -21.35 1.47
CA ALA A 97 -5.10 -20.68 2.04
C ALA A 97 -5.35 -19.16 2.16
N PRO A 98 -4.64 -18.45 3.06
CA PRO A 98 -4.74 -17.00 3.14
C PRO A 98 -4.47 -16.31 1.80
N VAL A 99 -5.24 -15.26 1.51
CA VAL A 99 -5.07 -14.47 0.29
C VAL A 99 -4.54 -13.09 0.66
N GLY A 100 -3.43 -12.70 0.02
CA GLY A 100 -2.88 -11.35 0.12
C GLY A 100 -3.54 -10.40 -0.89
N GLU A 101 -3.81 -9.18 -0.46
CA GLU A 101 -4.34 -8.08 -1.26
C GLU A 101 -3.37 -6.90 -1.20
N LEU A 102 -3.14 -6.24 -2.35
CA LEU A 102 -2.58 -4.90 -2.38
C LEU A 102 -3.73 -3.92 -2.13
N TYR A 103 -3.97 -3.59 -0.86
CA TYR A 103 -5.12 -2.82 -0.41
C TYR A 103 -5.07 -1.38 -0.94
N VAL A 104 -3.91 -0.72 -0.82
CA VAL A 104 -3.65 0.60 -1.42
C VAL A 104 -2.22 0.61 -1.94
N VAL A 105 -2.02 0.94 -3.22
CA VAL A 105 -0.69 1.06 -3.83
C VAL A 105 -0.65 2.29 -4.72
N GLY A 106 0.46 3.01 -4.68
CA GLY A 106 0.68 4.17 -5.53
C GLY A 106 2.04 4.81 -5.31
N THR A 107 2.43 5.65 -6.25
CA THR A 107 3.68 6.41 -6.27
C THR A 107 3.35 7.87 -6.47
N ASP A 108 4.22 8.76 -5.97
CA ASP A 108 4.11 10.20 -6.20
C ASP A 108 3.91 10.51 -7.71
N PRO A 109 2.98 11.42 -8.09
CA PRO A 109 2.59 11.69 -9.48
C PRO A 109 3.66 12.20 -10.44
#